data_AF-A0A151J1D8-F1
#
_entry.id   AF-A0A151J1D8-F1
#
_cell.length_a   1.000
_cell.length_b   1.000
_cell.length_c   1.000
_cell.angle_alpha   90.00
_cell.angle_beta   90.00
_cell.angle_gamma   90.00
#
_symmetry.space_group_name_H-M   'P 1'
#
loop_
_entity.id
_entity.type
_entity.pdbx_description
1 polymer ?
#
loop_
_entity_poly.entity_id
_entity_poly.type
_entity_poly.pdbx_seq_one_letter_code
_entity_poly.pdbx_strand_id
1 'polypeptide(L)'
;LRTGVIRDIPVDLEDETVKRHLISQNKIIEVNRLMRRTTKDGKSEITPSKSLCIKFAGQSLPKYVSLFYTRHAVSTFIPKVRICYNCFRAGHISKSCRGNARCTDMILNSIQEVLALTLILTNVRDMILNSIQEVLAVCRTICVMLMCQSFPNRQRSEISMEVDILDIQFAVLPMEKELQLCTSKL
;
A
#
# COMPACT_ATOMS: atom_id res chain seq x y z
N LEU A 1 21.02 6.05 -18.93
CA LEU A 1 19.75 6.59 -19.44
C LEU A 1 18.74 6.49 -18.31
N ARG A 2 18.12 7.60 -17.94
CA ARG A 2 17.11 7.65 -16.86
C ARG A 2 15.79 8.14 -17.42
N THR A 3 14.70 7.60 -16.90
CA THR A 3 13.35 7.93 -17.36
C THR A 3 12.58 8.59 -16.23
N GLY A 4 12.02 9.76 -16.52
CA GLY A 4 11.20 10.52 -15.59
C GLY A 4 9.79 10.76 -16.11
N VAL A 5 8.89 11.12 -15.20
CA VAL A 5 7.50 11.49 -15.50
C VAL A 5 7.22 12.87 -14.95
N ILE A 6 6.65 13.72 -15.81
CA ILE A 6 6.05 14.99 -15.42
C ILE A 6 4.53 14.89 -15.56
N ARG A 7 3.83 15.60 -14.67
CA ARG A 7 2.36 15.62 -14.58
C ARG A 7 1.84 17.01 -14.90
N ASP A 8 0.51 17.06 -15.07
CA ASP A 8 -0.26 18.29 -15.27
C ASP A 8 0.04 19.01 -16.60
N ILE A 9 0.29 18.23 -17.65
CA ILE A 9 0.45 18.74 -19.01
C ILE A 9 -0.89 18.63 -19.76
N PRO A 10 -1.40 19.72 -20.37
CA PRO A 10 -2.63 19.67 -21.15
C PRO A 10 -2.52 18.65 -22.30
N VAL A 11 -3.65 18.02 -22.62
CA VAL A 11 -3.73 16.98 -23.67
C VAL A 11 -3.65 17.61 -25.06
N ASP A 12 -4.08 18.85 -25.20
CA ASP A 12 -4.10 19.60 -26.46
C ASP A 12 -2.68 19.94 -26.97
N LEU A 13 -1.66 19.74 -26.14
CA LEU A 13 -0.27 20.03 -26.48
C LEU A 13 0.41 18.80 -27.08
N GLU A 14 0.81 18.90 -28.34
CA GLU A 14 1.49 17.83 -29.08
C GLU A 14 2.89 17.53 -28.53
N ASP A 15 3.25 16.25 -28.53
CA ASP A 15 4.51 15.75 -27.96
C ASP A 15 5.75 16.36 -28.62
N GLU A 16 5.72 16.64 -29.93
CA GLU A 16 6.80 17.32 -30.67
C GLU A 16 6.97 18.78 -30.26
N THR A 17 5.88 19.46 -29.92
CA THR A 17 5.90 20.84 -29.41
C THR A 17 6.43 20.87 -28.00
N VAL A 18 6.06 19.89 -27.17
CA VAL A 18 6.60 19.74 -25.81
C VAL A 18 8.11 19.50 -25.85
N LYS A 19 8.57 18.61 -26.73
CA LYS A 19 10.00 18.28 -26.87
C LYS A 19 10.85 19.50 -27.24
N ARG A 20 10.33 20.40 -28.08
CA ARG A 20 11.02 21.63 -28.50
C ARG A 20 11.16 22.68 -27.40
N HIS A 21 10.17 22.78 -26.51
CA HIS A 21 10.11 23.83 -25.48
C HIS A 21 10.49 23.35 -24.07
N LEU A 22 10.82 22.07 -23.92
CA LEU A 22 11.32 21.52 -22.68
C LEU A 22 12.76 21.95 -22.44
N ILE A 23 13.00 22.50 -21.25
CA ILE A 23 14.31 22.93 -20.80
C ILE A 23 14.67 22.13 -19.54
N SER A 24 15.84 21.50 -19.55
CA SER A 24 16.32 20.69 -18.43
C SER A 24 17.85 20.72 -18.33
N GLN A 25 18.37 20.39 -17.13
CA GLN A 25 19.80 20.28 -16.88
C GLN A 25 20.45 19.14 -17.69
N ASN A 26 19.72 18.04 -17.87
CA ASN A 26 20.17 16.89 -18.64
C ASN A 26 19.62 16.97 -20.08
N LYS A 27 20.37 16.46 -21.06
CA LYS A 27 19.90 16.36 -22.45
C LYS A 27 18.68 15.45 -22.55
N ILE A 28 17.62 15.92 -23.20
CA ILE A 28 16.40 15.16 -23.46
C ILE A 28 16.58 14.34 -24.73
N ILE A 29 16.25 13.05 -24.66
CA ILE A 29 16.38 12.11 -25.78
C ILE A 29 15.01 11.93 -26.45
N GLU A 30 13.99 11.65 -25.64
CA GLU A 30 12.65 11.31 -26.10
C GLU A 30 11.61 11.82 -25.11
N VAL A 31 10.46 12.22 -25.65
CA VAL A 31 9.27 12.60 -24.90
C VAL A 31 8.12 11.79 -25.48
N ASN A 32 7.33 11.15 -24.62
CA ASN A 32 6.22 10.32 -25.03
C ASN A 32 5.07 10.46 -24.03
N ARG A 33 3.87 10.78 -24.51
CA ARG A 33 2.67 10.87 -23.68
C ARG A 33 2.19 9.50 -23.21
N LEU A 34 1.95 9.41 -21.90
CA LEU A 34 1.42 8.18 -21.32
C LEU A 34 -0.06 8.03 -21.69
N MET A 35 -0.42 6.82 -22.12
CA MET A 35 -1.79 6.45 -22.45
C MET A 35 -2.45 5.76 -21.26
N ARG A 36 -3.70 6.10 -20.97
CA ARG A 36 -4.50 5.49 -19.91
C ARG A 36 -5.71 4.81 -20.52
N ARG A 37 -5.98 3.58 -20.08
CA ARG A 37 -7.25 2.91 -20.37
C ARG A 37 -8.34 3.51 -19.48
N THR A 38 -9.42 3.96 -20.10
CA THR A 38 -10.59 4.55 -19.44
C THR A 38 -11.83 3.79 -19.91
N THR A 39 -12.75 3.51 -19.00
CA THR A 39 -14.04 2.90 -19.35
C THR A 39 -15.06 4.01 -19.47
N LYS A 40 -15.60 4.22 -20.67
CA LYS A 40 -16.75 5.09 -20.90
C LYS A 40 -17.86 4.24 -21.51
N ASP A 41 -19.06 4.32 -20.95
CA ASP A 41 -20.26 3.65 -21.49
C ASP A 41 -20.07 2.13 -21.73
N GLY A 42 -19.39 1.46 -20.81
CA GLY A 42 -19.10 0.02 -20.88
C GLY A 42 -18.04 -0.39 -21.90
N LYS A 43 -17.50 0.54 -22.69
CA LYS A 43 -16.42 0.29 -23.65
C LYS A 43 -15.08 0.74 -23.07
N SER A 44 -14.05 -0.11 -23.22
CA SER A 44 -12.70 0.21 -22.80
C SER A 44 -11.97 0.97 -23.91
N GLU A 45 -11.74 2.27 -23.72
CA GLU A 45 -11.02 3.12 -24.67
C GLU A 45 -9.64 3.49 -24.12
N ILE A 46 -8.69 3.75 -25.03
CA ILE A 46 -7.34 4.22 -24.68
C ILE A 46 -7.31 5.71 -24.94
N THR A 47 -7.12 6.48 -23.87
CA THR A 47 -7.12 7.94 -23.92
C THR A 47 -5.77 8.51 -23.48
N PRO A 48 -5.28 9.59 -24.10
CA PRO A 48 -4.07 10.27 -23.66
C PRO A 48 -4.23 10.82 -22.24
N SER A 49 -3.18 10.71 -21.43
CA SER A 49 -3.16 11.26 -20.09
C SER A 49 -2.49 12.63 -20.05
N LYS A 50 -2.64 13.32 -18.91
CA LYS A 50 -1.95 14.58 -18.60
C LYS A 50 -0.49 14.38 -18.16
N SER A 51 0.06 13.19 -18.36
CA SER A 51 1.40 12.81 -17.92
C SER A 51 2.30 12.48 -19.11
N LEU A 52 3.51 13.02 -19.10
CA LEU A 52 4.54 12.75 -20.11
C LEU A 52 5.69 11.96 -19.51
N CYS A 53 6.16 10.97 -20.25
CA CYS A 53 7.36 10.20 -19.97
C CYS A 53 8.53 10.78 -20.76
N ILE A 54 9.62 11.12 -20.07
CA ILE A 54 10.78 11.79 -20.66
C ILE A 54 12.02 10.94 -20.40
N LYS A 55 12.76 10.65 -21.48
CA LYS A 55 14.07 9.97 -21.40
C LYS A 55 15.18 11.00 -21.37
N PHE A 56 15.99 10.95 -20.31
CA PHE A 56 17.14 11.82 -20.11
C PHE A 56 18.45 11.08 -20.38
N ALA A 57 19.37 11.76 -21.05
CA ALA A 57 20.75 11.33 -21.16
C ALA A 57 21.47 11.48 -19.81
N GLY A 58 22.39 10.55 -19.54
CA GLY A 58 23.16 10.51 -18.30
C GLY A 58 22.68 9.49 -17.26
N GLN A 59 23.28 9.58 -16.09
CA GLN A 59 23.06 8.67 -14.95
C GLN A 59 22.16 9.27 -13.86
N SER A 60 22.09 10.61 -13.78
CA SER A 60 21.23 11.34 -12.85
C SER A 60 19.88 11.67 -13.46
N LEU A 61 18.84 11.72 -12.62
CA LEU A 61 17.52 12.23 -12.99
C LEU A 61 17.41 13.68 -12.46
N PRO A 62 17.13 14.68 -13.32
CA PRO A 62 16.93 16.04 -12.85
C PRO A 62 15.69 16.12 -11.94
N LYS A 63 15.72 16.94 -10.89
CA LYS A 63 14.58 17.12 -9.97
C LYS A 63 13.42 17.88 -10.62
N TYR A 64 13.74 18.78 -11.56
CA TYR A 64 12.79 19.67 -12.21
C TYR A 64 13.11 19.84 -13.69
N VAL A 65 12.07 20.07 -14.48
CA VAL A 65 12.17 20.57 -15.86
C VAL A 65 11.25 21.75 -16.02
N SER A 66 11.59 22.66 -16.93
CA SER A 66 10.74 23.78 -17.29
C SER A 66 10.11 23.53 -18.64
N LEU A 67 8.80 23.75 -18.73
CA LEU A 67 8.06 23.75 -19.98
C LEU A 67 7.40 25.13 -20.09
N PHE A 68 7.77 25.89 -21.11
CA PHE A 68 7.44 27.32 -21.21
C PHE A 68 7.83 28.07 -19.92
N TYR A 69 6.86 28.71 -19.26
CA TYR A 69 7.04 29.46 -18.02
C TYR A 69 6.71 28.65 -16.76
N THR A 70 6.40 27.35 -16.90
CA THR A 70 6.00 26.49 -15.78
C THR A 70 7.10 25.51 -15.42
N ARG A 71 7.34 25.33 -14.12
CA ARG A 71 8.30 24.36 -13.59
C ARG A 71 7.57 23.10 -13.14
N HIS A 72 7.96 21.96 -13.69
CA HIS A 72 7.41 20.65 -13.37
C HIS A 72 8.40 19.82 -12.56
N ALA A 73 7.93 19.20 -11.49
CA ALA A 73 8.70 18.21 -10.74
C ALA A 73 8.80 16.92 -11.54
N VAL A 74 10.00 16.36 -11.62
CA VAL A 74 10.24 15.08 -12.31
C VAL A 74 10.20 13.96 -11.29
N SER A 75 9.31 13.01 -11.51
CA SER A 75 9.22 11.77 -10.74
C SER A 75 9.90 10.62 -11.49
N THR A 76 10.42 9.62 -10.79
CA THR A 76 10.99 8.43 -11.42
C THR A 76 9.89 7.64 -12.14
N PHE A 77 10.14 7.21 -13.38
CA PHE A 77 9.20 6.33 -14.08
C PHE A 77 9.28 4.92 -13.52
N ILE A 78 8.20 4.45 -12.89
CA ILE A 78 8.05 3.08 -12.41
C ILE A 78 7.15 2.32 -13.40
N PRO A 79 7.70 1.43 -14.25
CA PRO A 79 6.89 0.65 -15.16
C PRO A 79 5.99 -0.30 -14.38
N LYS A 80 4.76 -0.50 -14.86
CA LYS A 80 3.90 -1.57 -14.33
C LYS A 80 4.58 -2.92 -14.56
N VAL A 81 4.73 -3.69 -13.49
CA VAL A 81 5.25 -5.06 -13.56
C VAL A 81 4.30 -5.87 -14.43
N ARG A 82 4.82 -6.40 -15.54
CA ARG A 82 4.10 -7.34 -16.39
C ARG A 82 4.40 -8.74 -15.92
N ILE A 83 3.34 -9.53 -15.75
CA ILE A 83 3.42 -10.94 -15.40
C ILE A 83 3.09 -11.73 -16.67
N CYS A 84 3.91 -12.72 -16.97
CA CYS A 84 3.64 -13.66 -18.06
C CYS A 84 2.52 -14.62 -17.62
N TYR A 85 1.40 -14.67 -18.34
CA TYR A 85 0.29 -15.58 -17.98
C TYR A 85 0.55 -17.05 -18.32
N ASN A 86 1.68 -17.36 -18.98
CA ASN A 86 2.06 -18.75 -19.28
C ASN A 86 2.92 -19.36 -18.16
N CYS A 87 3.95 -18.64 -17.71
CA CYS A 87 4.89 -19.14 -16.68
C CYS A 87 4.83 -18.39 -15.34
N PHE A 88 3.97 -17.36 -15.24
CA PHE A 88 3.76 -16.50 -14.07
C PHE A 88 4.99 -15.77 -13.52
N ARG A 89 6.06 -15.67 -14.32
CA ARG A 89 7.25 -14.87 -13.98
C ARG A 89 7.08 -13.43 -14.47
N ALA A 90 7.66 -12.50 -13.72
CA ALA A 90 7.70 -11.09 -14.09
C ALA A 90 8.68 -10.84 -15.26
N GLY A 91 8.46 -9.73 -15.97
CA GLY A 91 9.43 -9.17 -16.92
C GLY A 91 9.20 -9.52 -18.39
N HIS A 92 8.22 -10.37 -18.71
CA HIS A 92 7.85 -10.68 -20.09
C HIS A 92 6.36 -10.97 -20.26
N ILE A 93 5.89 -11.00 -21.50
CA ILE A 93 4.50 -11.36 -21.84
C ILE A 93 4.45 -12.80 -22.37
N SER A 94 3.27 -13.42 -22.36
CA SER A 94 3.09 -14.81 -22.79
C SER A 94 3.62 -15.08 -24.21
N LYS A 95 3.46 -14.11 -25.12
CA LYS A 95 3.96 -14.21 -26.51
C LYS A 95 5.48 -14.32 -26.62
N SER A 96 6.23 -13.79 -25.66
CA SER A 96 7.70 -13.83 -25.64
C SER A 96 8.23 -14.82 -24.59
N CYS A 97 7.39 -15.73 -24.11
CA CYS A 97 7.75 -16.70 -23.08
C CYS A 97 8.65 -17.79 -23.68
N ARG A 98 9.76 -18.08 -23.01
CA ARG A 98 10.66 -19.21 -23.32
C ARG A 98 10.58 -20.34 -22.28
N GLY A 99 9.81 -20.14 -21.22
CA GLY A 99 9.63 -21.13 -20.16
C GLY A 99 8.42 -22.03 -20.41
N ASN A 100 8.43 -23.18 -19.75
CA ASN A 100 7.30 -24.11 -19.75
C ASN A 100 6.09 -23.49 -19.05
N ALA A 101 4.90 -23.86 -19.53
CA ALA A 101 3.64 -23.48 -18.91
C ALA A 101 3.62 -23.97 -17.46
N ARG A 102 3.23 -23.09 -16.53
CA ARG A 102 2.98 -23.45 -15.14
C ARG A 102 1.49 -23.41 -14.90
N CYS A 103 0.93 -24.48 -14.36
CA CYS A 103 -0.48 -24.49 -13.99
C CYS A 103 -0.74 -23.45 -12.89
N THR A 104 -1.87 -22.75 -12.98
CA THR A 104 -2.38 -21.82 -11.95
C THR A 104 -2.49 -22.51 -10.59
N ASP A 105 -2.76 -23.80 -10.58
CA ASP A 105 -3.00 -24.60 -9.37
C ASP A 105 -1.79 -24.61 -8.44
N MET A 106 -0.55 -24.66 -8.97
CA MET A 106 0.64 -24.59 -8.10
C MET A 106 0.82 -23.22 -7.41
N ILE A 107 0.28 -22.15 -7.99
CA ILE A 107 0.36 -20.79 -7.44
C ILE A 107 -0.78 -20.58 -6.43
N LEU A 108 -1.96 -21.13 -6.69
CA LEU A 108 -3.07 -21.08 -5.76
C LEU A 108 -2.81 -21.94 -4.52
N ASN A 109 -2.18 -23.11 -4.65
CA ASN A 109 -1.85 -23.96 -3.50
C ASN A 109 -0.92 -23.24 -2.50
N SER A 110 0.07 -22.50 -2.99
CA SER A 110 0.98 -21.72 -2.12
C SER A 110 0.27 -20.51 -1.48
N ILE A 111 -0.72 -19.91 -2.14
CA ILE A 111 -1.56 -18.85 -1.55
C ILE A 111 -2.55 -19.44 -0.52
N GLN A 112 -3.11 -20.63 -0.78
CA GLN A 112 -4.06 -21.31 0.10
C GLN A 112 -3.43 -21.71 1.43
N GLU A 113 -2.16 -22.14 1.42
CA GLU A 113 -1.39 -22.41 2.66
C GLU A 113 -1.19 -21.15 3.50
N VAL A 114 -0.83 -20.02 2.88
CA VAL A 114 -0.65 -18.73 3.59
C VAL A 114 -1.99 -18.21 4.11
N LEU A 115 -3.06 -18.31 3.32
CA LEU A 115 -4.39 -17.86 3.73
C LEU A 115 -4.91 -18.68 4.93
N ALA A 116 -4.71 -20.01 4.91
CA ALA A 116 -5.07 -20.89 6.00
C ALA A 116 -4.32 -20.55 7.30
N LEU A 117 -3.02 -20.28 7.21
CA LEU A 117 -2.23 -19.82 8.36
C LEU A 117 -2.74 -18.47 8.90
N THR A 118 -3.08 -17.51 8.03
CA THR A 118 -3.64 -16.22 8.49
C THR A 118 -5.00 -16.39 9.16
N LEU A 119 -5.87 -17.28 8.65
CA LEU A 119 -7.19 -17.55 9.22
C LEU A 119 -7.09 -18.19 10.62
N ILE A 120 -6.17 -19.14 10.78
CA ILE A 120 -5.89 -19.78 12.07
C ILE A 120 -5.40 -18.74 13.08
N LEU A 121 -4.46 -17.87 12.68
CA LEU A 121 -3.93 -16.82 13.56
C LEU A 121 -5.02 -15.81 13.97
N THR A 122 -5.94 -15.45 13.07
CA THR A 122 -7.08 -14.57 13.40
C THR A 122 -8.06 -15.25 14.35
N ASN A 123 -8.38 -16.53 14.15
CA ASN A 123 -9.32 -17.26 15.01
C ASN A 123 -8.77 -17.41 16.44
N VAL A 124 -7.48 -17.70 16.58
CA VAL A 124 -6.83 -17.79 17.90
C VAL A 124 -6.80 -16.43 18.58
N ARG A 125 -6.50 -15.36 17.83
CA ARG A 125 -6.52 -13.98 18.35
C ARG A 125 -7.91 -13.58 18.86
N ASP A 126 -8.96 -13.88 18.10
CA ASP A 126 -10.34 -13.54 18.46
C ASP A 126 -10.82 -14.33 19.68
N MET A 127 -10.43 -15.61 19.79
CA MET A 127 -10.73 -16.43 20.97
C MET A 127 -10.10 -15.85 22.23
N ILE A 128 -8.82 -15.45 22.17
CA ILE A 128 -8.12 -14.82 23.30
C ILE A 128 -8.75 -13.48 23.67
N LEU A 129 -9.07 -12.63 22.69
CA LEU A 129 -9.69 -11.33 22.93
C LEU A 129 -11.05 -11.46 23.58
N ASN A 130 -11.88 -12.42 23.16
CA ASN A 130 -13.19 -12.66 23.76
C ASN A 130 -13.07 -13.11 25.22
N SER A 131 -12.14 -14.03 25.54
CA SER A 131 -11.88 -14.43 26.92
C SER A 131 -11.40 -13.26 27.79
N ILE A 132 -10.53 -12.40 27.26
CA ILE A 132 -10.07 -11.18 27.97
C ILE A 132 -11.25 -10.21 28.20
N GLN A 133 -12.12 -10.03 27.21
CA GLN A 133 -13.30 -9.16 27.33
C GLN A 133 -14.30 -9.68 28.37
N GLU A 134 -14.53 -10.99 28.44
CA GLU A 134 -15.38 -11.60 29.48
C GLU A 134 -14.81 -11.35 30.87
N VAL A 135 -13.50 -11.57 31.06
CA VAL A 135 -12.83 -11.30 32.35
C VAL A 135 -12.92 -9.81 32.71
N LEU A 136 -12.71 -8.90 31.75
CA LEU A 136 -12.85 -7.46 31.98
C LEU A 136 -14.29 -7.06 32.31
N ALA A 137 -15.29 -7.68 31.68
CA ALA A 137 -16.71 -7.44 31.97
C ALA A 137 -17.07 -7.89 33.39
N VAL A 138 -16.56 -9.04 33.83
CA VAL A 138 -16.73 -9.53 35.21
C VAL A 138 -16.05 -8.58 36.19
N CYS A 139 -14.80 -8.17 35.93
CA CYS A 139 -14.08 -7.21 36.77
C CYS A 139 -14.82 -5.86 36.88
N ARG A 140 -15.36 -5.33 35.78
CA ARG A 140 -16.19 -4.11 35.81
C ARG A 140 -17.43 -4.28 36.68
N THR A 141 -18.14 -5.41 36.53
CA THR A 141 -19.36 -5.69 37.29
C THR A 141 -19.08 -5.80 38.78
N ILE A 142 -18.00 -6.51 39.16
CA ILE A 142 -17.55 -6.63 40.55
C ILE A 142 -17.17 -5.26 41.12
N CYS A 143 -16.43 -4.45 40.35
CA CYS A 143 -16.00 -3.11 40.79
C CYS A 143 -17.21 -2.19 41.05
N VAL A 144 -18.21 -2.19 40.16
CA VAL A 144 -19.47 -1.44 40.36
C VAL A 144 -20.22 -1.93 41.60
N MET A 145 -20.29 -3.25 41.85
CA MET A 145 -20.96 -3.78 43.04
C MET A 145 -20.24 -3.38 44.34
N LEU A 146 -18.90 -3.47 44.38
CA LEU A 146 -18.10 -3.08 45.55
C LEU A 146 -18.16 -1.57 45.83
N MET A 147 -18.18 -0.73 44.79
CA MET A 147 -18.35 0.72 44.93
C MET A 147 -19.74 1.08 45.47
N CYS A 148 -20.80 0.37 45.05
CA CYS A 148 -22.16 0.58 45.54
C CYS A 148 -22.35 0.18 47.02
N GLN A 149 -21.59 -0.77 47.55
CA GLN A 149 -21.67 -1.16 48.96
C GLN A 149 -20.97 -0.17 49.91
N SER A 150 -20.03 0.61 49.39
CA SER A 150 -19.19 1.52 50.19
C SER A 150 -19.78 2.93 50.33
N PHE A 151 -20.75 3.35 49.48
CA PHE A 151 -21.32 4.70 49.48
C PHE A 151 -22.85 4.70 49.16
N PRO A 152 -23.75 4.66 50.17
CA PRO A 152 -25.19 4.54 49.93
C PRO A 152 -25.89 5.84 49.48
N ASN A 153 -25.20 6.98 49.37
CA ASN A 153 -25.83 8.27 49.07
C ASN A 153 -24.96 9.18 48.18
N ARG A 154 -24.78 8.82 46.91
CA ARG A 154 -24.36 9.79 45.87
C ARG A 154 -25.17 9.59 44.59
N GLN A 155 -25.69 10.69 44.05
CA GLN A 155 -26.60 10.74 42.91
C GLN A 155 -26.06 9.97 41.69
N ARG A 156 -26.97 9.26 41.04
CA ARG A 156 -26.77 8.23 40.01
C ARG A 156 -26.25 8.74 38.65
N SER A 157 -25.78 9.98 38.55
CA SER A 157 -25.49 10.65 37.27
C SER A 157 -24.01 10.83 36.91
N GLU A 158 -23.05 10.45 37.76
CA GLU A 158 -21.62 10.72 37.51
C GLU A 158 -20.70 9.53 37.86
N ILE A 159 -21.00 8.33 37.36
CA ILE A 159 -20.00 7.24 37.32
C ILE A 159 -19.74 6.85 35.86
N SER A 160 -19.37 7.86 35.07
CA SER A 160 -18.59 7.66 33.85
C SER A 160 -17.13 7.72 34.26
N MET A 161 -16.66 6.68 34.94
CA MET A 161 -15.25 6.57 35.26
C MET A 161 -14.55 6.11 33.98
N GLU A 162 -13.97 7.06 33.25
CA GLU A 162 -12.91 6.79 32.28
C GLU A 162 -11.86 5.92 32.98
N VAL A 163 -11.88 4.63 32.69
CA VAL A 163 -10.71 3.80 32.90
C VAL A 163 -9.78 4.18 31.75
N ASP A 164 -8.90 5.14 32.02
CA ASP A 164 -7.87 5.56 31.09
C ASP A 164 -7.17 4.32 30.54
N ILE A 165 -7.26 4.16 29.22
CA ILE A 165 -6.67 3.08 28.43
C ILE A 165 -5.12 3.06 28.59
N LEU A 166 -4.53 4.08 29.21
CA LEU A 166 -3.08 4.16 29.47
C LEU A 166 -2.55 3.15 30.49
N ASP A 167 -3.36 2.59 31.40
CA ASP A 167 -2.85 1.62 32.38
C ASP A 167 -2.75 0.17 31.82
N ILE A 168 -3.27 -0.08 30.61
CA ILE A 168 -3.05 -1.34 29.89
C ILE A 168 -1.68 -1.32 29.16
N GLN A 169 -1.01 -0.17 29.08
CA GLN A 169 0.31 -0.05 28.45
C GLN A 169 1.40 -0.86 29.21
N PHE A 170 1.18 -1.20 30.47
CA PHE A 170 2.16 -1.95 31.28
C PHE A 170 2.06 -3.49 31.17
N ALA A 171 1.00 -4.04 30.56
CA ALA A 171 0.84 -5.50 30.46
C ALA A 171 1.27 -6.10 29.11
N VAL A 172 1.63 -5.28 28.11
CA VAL A 172 2.05 -5.77 26.77
C VAL A 172 3.57 -5.98 26.67
N LEU A 173 4.34 -5.55 27.67
CA LEU A 173 5.80 -5.77 27.72
C LEU A 173 6.15 -7.00 28.57
N PRO A 174 5.85 -8.21 28.08
CA PRO A 174 6.95 -9.16 27.90
C PRO A 174 6.85 -10.04 26.63
N MET A 175 5.98 -9.72 25.65
CA MET A 175 5.82 -10.57 24.46
C MET A 175 6.73 -10.23 23.26
N GLU A 176 7.44 -9.10 23.27
CA GLU A 176 8.37 -8.75 22.19
C GLU A 176 9.72 -9.50 22.27
N LYS A 177 10.07 -10.07 23.43
CA LYS A 177 11.33 -10.82 23.60
C LYS A 177 11.30 -12.24 23.00
N GLU A 178 10.11 -12.84 22.87
CA GLU A 178 9.96 -14.16 22.23
C GLU A 178 9.98 -14.06 20.69
N LEU A 179 9.53 -12.95 20.11
CA LEU A 179 9.52 -12.77 18.66
C LEU A 179 10.91 -12.51 18.06
N GLN A 180 11.86 -11.95 18.84
CA GLN A 180 13.24 -11.75 18.41
C GLN A 180 14.09 -13.04 18.42
N LEU A 181 13.70 -14.06 19.20
CA LEU A 181 14.41 -15.34 19.23
C LEU A 181 14.06 -16.23 18.02
N CYS A 182 12.92 -15.99 17.37
CA CYS A 182 12.46 -16.77 16.23
C CYS A 182 12.98 -16.26 14.87
N THR A 183 13.52 -15.04 14.79
CA THR A 183 14.09 -14.48 13.54
C THR A 183 15.59 -14.68 13.38
N SER A 184 16.29 -15.34 14.34
CA SER A 184 17.74 -15.60 14.26
C SER A 184 18.10 -17.03 13.79
N LYS A 185 17.14 -17.78 13.24
CA LYS A 185 17.36 -19.10 12.61
C LYS A 185 16.64 -19.21 11.26
N LEU A 186 16.85 -18.22 10.40
CA LEU A 186 16.64 -18.30 8.95
C LEU A 186 17.92 -17.83 8.26
#